data_AF-K1YEJ9-F1
#
_entry.id   AF-K1YEJ9-F1
#
_cell.length_a   1.000
_cell.length_b   1.000
_cell.length_c   1.000
_cell.angle_alpha   90.00
_cell.angle_beta   90.00
_cell.angle_gamma   90.00
#
_symmetry.space_group_name_H-M   'P 1'
#
loop_
_entity.id
_entity.type
_entity.pdbx_description
1 polymer ?
#
loop_
_entity_poly.entity_id
_entity_poly.type
_entity_poly.pdbx_seq_one_letter_code
_entity_poly.pdbx_strand_id
1 'polypeptide(L)'
;RYRGGIAERDPGFHLDNHHYFEKGQSVKVCSNTWHMLKSTRFAPYFDFWGDEKIHFGAFTDCGSVVPFKGRHDDIAGSTGSGSAGCC
;
A
#
# COMPACT_ATOMS: atom_id res chain seq x y z
N ARG A 1 -2.44 -5.78 13.79
CA ARG A 1 -2.89 -7.16 14.16
C ARG A 1 -4.40 -7.20 14.02
N TYR A 2 -4.94 -8.22 13.36
CA TYR A 2 -6.39 -8.42 13.29
C TYR A 2 -6.90 -9.08 14.58
N ARG A 3 -7.94 -8.52 15.18
CA ARG A 3 -8.55 -9.02 16.42
C ARG A 3 -9.65 -10.06 16.19
N GLY A 4 -10.18 -10.16 14.98
CA GLY A 4 -11.44 -10.86 14.72
C GLY A 4 -12.65 -9.93 14.92
N GLY A 5 -13.85 -10.52 14.84
CA GLY A 5 -15.12 -9.81 15.08
C GLY A 5 -15.85 -9.34 13.82
N ILE A 6 -15.26 -9.48 12.64
CA ILE A 6 -16.00 -9.34 11.37
C ILE A 6 -16.71 -10.66 11.09
N ALA A 7 -18.04 -10.60 10.88
CA ALA A 7 -18.84 -11.79 10.58
C ALA A 7 -18.26 -12.58 9.40
N GLU A 8 -18.25 -13.91 9.52
CA GLU A 8 -17.71 -14.86 8.53
C GLU A 8 -16.20 -14.72 8.24
N ARG A 9 -15.51 -13.81 8.94
CA ARG A 9 -14.08 -13.54 8.78
C ARG A 9 -13.35 -13.63 10.12
N ASP A 10 -13.77 -14.54 11.00
CA ASP A 10 -13.10 -14.71 12.29
C ASP A 10 -11.66 -15.24 12.17
N PRO A 11 -11.34 -16.27 11.35
CA PRO A 11 -9.97 -16.79 11.30
C PRO A 11 -8.96 -15.80 10.68
N GLY A 12 -9.43 -14.92 9.79
CA GLY A 12 -8.60 -13.92 9.16
C GLY A 12 -9.36 -12.98 8.24
N PHE A 13 -8.69 -11.92 7.80
CA PHE A 13 -9.26 -10.87 6.98
C PHE A 13 -8.39 -10.59 5.76
N HIS A 14 -8.98 -10.69 4.57
CA HIS A 14 -8.40 -10.18 3.33
C HIS A 14 -8.81 -8.72 3.10
N LEU A 15 -7.84 -7.82 3.05
CA LEU A 15 -8.05 -6.43 2.63
C LEU A 15 -8.05 -6.32 1.10
N ASP A 16 -7.10 -6.99 0.46
CA ASP A 16 -6.95 -7.12 -0.99
C ASP A 16 -6.22 -8.45 -1.31
N ASN A 17 -5.76 -8.62 -2.57
CA ASN A 17 -5.07 -9.82 -3.02
C ASN A 17 -3.67 -10.03 -2.41
N HIS A 18 -3.08 -8.99 -1.80
CA HIS A 18 -1.73 -9.03 -1.23
C HIS A 18 -1.75 -9.02 0.31
N HIS A 19 -2.79 -8.47 0.91
CA HIS A 19 -2.89 -8.30 2.36
C HIS A 19 -3.88 -9.27 2.99
N TYR A 20 -3.35 -10.39 3.51
CA TYR A 20 -4.08 -11.28 4.42
C TYR A 20 -3.62 -11.07 5.87
N PHE A 21 -4.58 -10.88 6.77
CA PHE A 21 -4.34 -10.71 8.20
C PHE A 21 -4.94 -11.88 8.97
N GLU A 22 -4.09 -12.80 9.42
CA GLU A 22 -4.50 -13.87 10.33
C GLU A 22 -4.86 -13.30 11.71
N LYS A 23 -5.93 -13.82 12.32
CA LYS A 23 -6.37 -13.37 13.65
C LYS A 23 -5.27 -13.61 14.68
N GLY A 24 -4.97 -12.58 15.47
CA GLY A 24 -3.96 -12.64 16.52
C GLY A 24 -2.52 -12.42 16.03
N GLN A 25 -2.23 -12.46 14.73
CA GLN A 25 -0.90 -12.24 14.20
C GLN A 25 -0.63 -10.74 13.94
N SER A 26 0.56 -10.28 14.34
CA SER A 26 1.07 -8.96 14.00
C SER A 26 1.80 -9.00 12.66
N VAL A 27 1.38 -8.15 11.73
CA VAL A 27 1.92 -8.04 10.38
C VAL A 27 2.41 -6.62 10.16
N LYS A 28 3.60 -6.46 9.59
CA LYS A 28 4.12 -5.15 9.16
C LYS A 28 3.43 -4.74 7.87
N VAL A 29 3.05 -3.49 7.76
CA VAL A 29 2.37 -2.94 6.58
C VAL A 29 2.92 -1.57 6.24
N CYS A 30 2.84 -1.20 4.96
CA CYS A 30 3.11 0.15 4.48
C CYS A 30 2.14 1.17 5.10
N SER A 31 2.53 2.45 5.09
CA SER A 31 1.73 3.56 5.66
C SER A 31 0.34 3.65 5.03
N ASN A 32 0.22 3.45 3.72
CA ASN A 32 -1.08 3.43 3.03
C ASN A 32 -2.04 2.39 3.63
N THR A 33 -1.58 1.13 3.76
CA THR A 33 -2.39 0.05 4.35
C THR A 33 -2.70 0.32 5.82
N TRP A 34 -1.75 0.87 6.56
CA TRP A 34 -1.97 1.26 7.95
C TRP A 34 -3.10 2.29 8.06
N HIS A 35 -3.11 3.32 7.20
CA HIS A 35 -4.17 4.33 7.13
C HIS A 35 -5.50 3.76 6.68
N MET A 36 -5.52 2.89 5.66
CA MET A 36 -6.75 2.22 5.20
C MET A 36 -7.43 1.47 6.35
N LEU A 37 -6.66 0.79 7.19
CA LEU A 37 -7.20 0.05 8.33
C LEU A 37 -7.61 0.99 9.47
N LYS A 38 -6.80 1.99 9.80
CA LYS A 38 -7.02 2.84 10.98
C LYS A 38 -8.08 3.93 10.78
N SER A 39 -8.24 4.42 9.56
CA SER A 39 -9.07 5.58 9.25
C SER A 39 -10.42 5.20 8.64
N THR A 40 -10.81 3.93 8.71
CA THR A 40 -12.08 3.43 8.15
C THR A 40 -12.84 2.56 9.14
N ARG A 41 -13.97 1.99 8.71
CA ARG A 41 -14.79 1.03 9.47
C ARG A 41 -14.03 -0.19 9.99
N PHE A 42 -12.81 -0.45 9.51
CA PHE A 42 -11.99 -1.57 9.95
C PHE A 42 -11.27 -1.30 11.27
N ALA A 43 -11.09 -0.05 11.68
CA ALA A 43 -10.31 0.31 12.86
C ALA A 43 -10.70 -0.45 14.15
N PRO A 44 -11.99 -0.68 14.46
CA PRO A 44 -12.39 -1.43 15.66
C PRO A 44 -11.98 -2.90 15.65
N TYR A 45 -11.55 -3.45 14.52
CA TYR A 45 -11.16 -4.87 14.41
C TYR A 45 -9.64 -5.06 14.40
N PHE A 46 -8.86 -3.99 14.55
CA PHE A 46 -7.40 -4.06 14.48
C PHE A 46 -6.74 -3.37 15.67
N ASP A 47 -5.60 -3.92 16.07
CA ASP A 47 -4.63 -3.25 16.93
C ASP A 47 -3.48 -2.70 16.08
N PHE A 48 -3.04 -1.48 16.42
CA PHE A 48 -2.04 -0.72 15.68
C PHE A 48 -0.85 -0.41 16.59
N TRP A 49 0.35 -0.48 16.03
CA TRP A 49 1.61 -0.09 16.68
C TRP A 49 2.42 0.81 15.77
N GLY A 50 3.21 1.70 16.38
CA GLY A 50 4.07 2.64 15.67
C GLY A 50 3.35 3.89 15.17
N ASP A 51 4.13 4.77 14.56
CA ASP A 51 3.72 6.01 13.89
C ASP A 51 4.57 6.25 12.63
N GLU A 52 4.26 7.31 11.87
CA GLU A 52 4.93 7.65 10.60
C GLU A 52 6.11 8.61 10.76
N LYS A 53 6.62 8.80 11.99
CA LYS A 53 7.69 9.79 12.23
C LYS A 53 9.02 9.40 11.61
N ILE A 54 9.26 8.10 11.41
CA ILE A 54 10.50 7.57 10.85
C ILE A 54 10.18 6.73 9.62
N HIS A 55 10.73 7.12 8.47
CA HIS A 55 10.58 6.38 7.22
C HIS A 55 11.72 5.35 7.07
N PHE A 56 11.38 4.06 7.14
CA PHE A 56 12.33 2.94 7.03
C PHE A 56 12.61 2.48 5.59
N GLY A 57 12.14 3.24 4.60
CA GLY A 57 12.20 2.86 3.19
C GLY A 57 10.91 2.22 2.68
N ALA A 58 10.91 1.89 1.39
CA ALA A 58 9.74 1.33 0.73
C ALA A 58 9.48 -0.13 1.12
N PHE A 59 8.21 -0.48 1.30
CA PHE A 59 7.77 -1.87 1.40
C PHE A 59 7.85 -2.52 0.01
N THR A 60 8.66 -3.56 -0.12
CA THR A 60 8.95 -4.24 -1.40
C THR A 60 7.71 -4.88 -2.05
N ASP A 61 6.70 -5.20 -1.24
CA ASP A 61 5.48 -5.91 -1.62
C ASP A 61 4.25 -5.01 -1.79
N CYS A 62 4.29 -3.76 -1.31
CA CYS A 62 3.14 -2.84 -1.30
C CYS A 62 3.12 -1.85 -2.49
N GLY A 63 4.09 -1.90 -3.42
CA GLY A 63 4.25 -0.85 -4.44
C GLY A 63 4.77 -1.25 -5.82
N SER A 64 4.83 -2.54 -6.17
CA SER A 64 5.45 -2.97 -7.45
C SER A 64 4.53 -2.89 -8.68
N VAL A 65 3.78 -1.80 -8.82
CA VAL A 65 3.31 -1.34 -10.13
C VAL A 65 3.70 0.13 -10.26
N VAL A 66 4.99 0.37 -10.54
CA VAL A 66 5.37 1.60 -11.25
C VAL A 66 4.68 1.52 -12.62
N PRO A 67 3.57 2.27 -12.87
CA PRO A 67 2.86 2.16 -14.15
C PRO A 67 3.68 2.77 -15.29
N PHE A 68 4.72 3.52 -14.94
CA PHE A 68 5.65 4.14 -15.85
C PHE A 68 7.07 3.88 -15.34
N LYS A 69 7.64 2.72 -15.70
CA LYS A 69 9.10 2.65 -15.86
C LYS A 69 9.40 3.45 -17.13
N GLY A 70 9.49 4.78 -16.98
CA GLY A 70 9.98 5.64 -18.03
C GLY A 70 11.32 5.08 -18.49
N ARG A 71 11.38 4.67 -19.75
CA ARG A 71 12.66 4.55 -20.44
C ARG A 71 13.28 5.95 -20.40
N HIS A 72 14.15 6.17 -19.43
CA HIS A 72 15.16 7.20 -19.56
C HIS A 72 16.22 6.59 -20.50
N ASP A 73 15.82 6.45 -21.77
CA ASP A 73 16.77 6.38 -22.86
C ASP A 73 17.41 7.77 -22.94
N ASP A 74 18.73 7.74 -23.00
CA ASP A 74 19.65 8.84 -23.16
C ASP A 74 19.09 9.98 -24.05
N ILE A 75 18.96 11.19 -23.50
CA ILE A 75 18.86 12.41 -24.32
C ILE A 75 20.10 13.26 -24.04
N ALA A 76 21.20 12.88 -24.68
CA ALA A 76 22.13 13.85 -25.23
C ALA A 76 21.71 14.13 -26.68
N GLY A 77 20.80 15.11 -26.83
CA GLY A 77 20.59 15.85 -28.06
C GLY A 77 19.65 15.20 -29.10
N SER A 78 18.50 15.84 -29.33
CA SER A 78 18.16 16.46 -30.61
C SER A 78 16.66 16.76 -30.68
N THR A 79 16.37 18.06 -30.77
CA THR A 79 15.20 18.76 -31.34
C THR A 79 14.03 17.93 -31.89
N GLY A 80 12.82 18.23 -31.40
CA GLY A 80 11.57 17.87 -32.07
C GLY A 80 10.34 18.45 -31.35
N SER A 81 9.80 19.55 -31.88
CA SER A 81 8.54 20.17 -31.47
C SER A 81 7.36 19.19 -31.63
N GLY A 82 6.50 19.08 -30.61
CA GLY A 82 5.29 18.27 -30.68
C GLY A 82 4.43 18.41 -29.44
N SER A 83 3.46 19.32 -29.51
CA SER A 83 2.36 19.44 -28.55
C SER A 83 1.51 18.16 -28.53
N ALA A 84 1.27 17.59 -27.35
CA ALA A 84 0.19 16.64 -27.15
C ALA A 84 -0.54 17.02 -25.86
N GLY A 85 -1.70 17.65 -26.04
CA GLY A 85 -2.58 18.10 -24.97
C GLY A 85 -3.25 16.94 -24.24
N CYS A 86 -3.64 17.24 -23.01
CA CYS A 86 -4.37 16.36 -22.11
C CYS A 86 -5.80 16.10 -22.63
N CYS A 87 -6.20 14.83 -22.60
CA CYS A 87 -7.59 14.40 -22.54
C CYS A 87 -7.84 13.68 -21.21
#